data_AF-A0AB34YCE2-F1
#
_entry.id   AF-A0AB34YCE2-F1
#
_cell.length_a   1.000
_cell.length_b   1.000
_cell.length_c   1.000
_cell.angle_alpha   90.00
_cell.angle_beta   90.00
_cell.angle_gamma   90.00
#
_symmetry.space_group_name_H-M   'P 1'
#
loop_
_entity.id
_entity.type
_entity.pdbx_description
1 polymer ?
#
loop_
_entity_poly.entity_id
_entity_poly.type
_entity_poly.pdbx_seq_one_letter_code
_entity_poly.pdbx_strand_id
1 'polypeptide(L)'
;MNVGRLHVATLMKKMGIEAIYRRLNTLQTSTRPQIFPYLLRKLAVTWPNQVWAMNLTYIPMARGFVYLCAVVDWFSRRVLSWRLSITM
;
A
#
# COMPACT_ATOMS: atom_id res chain seq x y z
N MET A 1 12.09 43.26 -0.08
CA MET A 1 10.70 42.84 0.27
C MET A 1 10.70 41.34 0.47
N ASN A 2 10.44 40.87 1.68
CA ASN A 2 10.39 39.44 1.98
C ASN A 2 8.92 39.02 2.01
N VAL A 3 8.45 38.33 0.96
CA VAL A 3 7.04 37.93 0.84
C VAL A 3 6.84 36.61 1.59
N GLY A 4 5.85 36.57 2.49
CA GLY A 4 5.56 35.38 3.30
C GLY A 4 4.94 34.23 2.49
N ARG A 5 5.21 32.98 2.91
CA ARG A 5 4.72 31.74 2.27
C ARG A 5 3.21 31.73 2.03
N LEU A 6 2.42 32.31 2.93
CA LEU A 6 0.95 32.38 2.82
C LEU A 6 0.49 33.29 1.69
N HIS A 7 1.22 34.38 1.44
CA HIS A 7 0.90 35.31 0.37
C HIS A 7 1.16 34.67 -0.99
N VAL A 8 2.32 33.99 -1.13
CA VAL A 8 2.66 33.21 -2.33
C VAL A 8 1.64 32.11 -2.59
N ALA A 9 1.26 31.32 -1.57
CA ALA A 9 0.25 30.27 -1.71
C ALA A 9 -1.12 30.80 -2.18
N THR A 10 -1.53 31.97 -1.66
CA THR A 10 -2.79 32.62 -2.06
C THR A 10 -2.74 33.06 -3.53
N LEU A 11 -1.62 33.63 -3.97
CA LEU A 11 -1.42 34.03 -5.36
C LEU A 11 -1.40 32.81 -6.29
N MET A 12 -0.65 31.76 -5.95
CA MET A 12 -0.63 30.51 -6.72
C MET A 12 -2.03 29.93 -6.90
N LYS A 13 -2.85 29.92 -5.84
CA LYS A 13 -4.25 29.47 -5.91
C LYS A 13 -5.10 30.34 -6.85
N LYS A 14 -4.97 31.68 -6.78
CA LYS A 14 -5.69 32.59 -7.71
C LYS A 14 -5.28 32.39 -9.17
N MET A 15 -4.03 32.01 -9.40
CA MET A 15 -3.46 31.77 -10.72
C MET A 15 -3.67 30.33 -11.22
N GLY A 16 -4.30 29.45 -10.43
CA GLY A 16 -4.47 28.03 -10.78
C GLY A 16 -3.17 27.23 -10.84
N ILE A 17 -2.12 27.70 -10.16
CA ILE A 17 -0.81 27.04 -10.11
C ILE A 17 -0.83 26.02 -8.96
N GLU A 18 -0.78 24.74 -9.32
CA GLU A 18 -0.71 23.62 -8.38
C GLU A 18 0.58 22.82 -8.57
N ALA A 19 1.09 22.23 -7.49
CA ALA A 19 2.24 21.35 -7.57
C ALA A 19 1.83 20.02 -8.22
N ILE A 20 2.42 19.71 -9.36
CA ILE A 20 2.27 18.40 -10.01
C ILE A 20 3.23 17.43 -9.32
N TYR A 21 2.69 16.57 -8.46
CA TYR A 21 3.47 15.47 -7.89
C TYR A 21 3.50 14.28 -8.85
N ARG A 22 4.67 13.63 -8.95
CA ARG A 22 4.74 12.33 -9.64
C ARG A 22 3.88 11.34 -8.88
N ARG A 23 2.77 10.93 -9.48
CA ARG A 23 2.01 9.77 -9.01
C ARG A 23 2.88 8.52 -9.21
N LEU A 24 2.97 7.66 -8.21
CA LEU A 24 3.69 6.39 -8.33
C LEU A 24 3.02 5.58 -9.46
N ASN A 25 3.73 5.41 -10.57
CA ASN A 25 3.19 4.74 -11.75
C ASN A 25 3.49 3.24 -11.61
N THR A 26 2.70 2.53 -10.79
CA THR A 26 2.96 1.11 -10.45
C THR A 26 2.69 0.14 -11.60
N LEU A 27 2.16 0.60 -12.74
CA LEU A 27 1.73 -0.25 -13.85
C LEU A 27 1.96 0.47 -15.19
N GLN A 28 3.18 0.41 -15.73
CA GLN A 28 3.38 0.57 -17.17
C GLN A 28 3.72 -0.79 -17.77
N THR A 29 2.70 -1.62 -17.98
CA THR A 29 2.83 -2.82 -18.79
C THR A 29 2.68 -2.43 -20.25
N SER A 30 3.71 -2.66 -21.07
CA SER A 30 3.74 -2.40 -22.52
C SER A 30 2.71 -3.22 -23.32
N THR A 31 2.07 -4.19 -22.68
CA THR A 31 1.10 -5.13 -23.25
C THR A 31 -0.17 -5.00 -22.44
N ARG A 32 -1.35 -4.96 -23.09
CA ARG A 32 -2.64 -4.94 -22.39
C ARG A 32 -2.66 -6.09 -21.37
N PRO A 33 -2.63 -5.81 -20.06
CA PRO A 33 -2.53 -6.88 -19.08
C PRO A 33 -3.83 -7.67 -19.10
N GLN A 34 -3.72 -9.00 -19.15
CA GLN A 34 -4.87 -9.87 -18.93
C GLN A 34 -5.36 -9.67 -17.49
N ILE A 35 -6.55 -9.12 -17.32
CA ILE A 35 -7.14 -8.87 -16.01
C ILE A 35 -7.74 -10.18 -15.51
N PHE A 36 -7.15 -10.75 -14.46
CA PHE A 36 -7.74 -11.90 -13.77
C PHE A 36 -8.86 -11.43 -12.84
N PRO A 37 -10.03 -12.09 -12.84
CA PRO A 37 -11.11 -11.74 -11.93
C PRO A 37 -10.70 -12.02 -10.48
N TYR A 38 -10.96 -11.07 -9.60
CA TYR A 38 -10.79 -11.29 -8.16
C TYR A 38 -11.89 -12.23 -7.65
N LEU A 39 -11.52 -13.50 -7.42
CA LEU A 39 -12.45 -14.58 -7.08
C LEU A 39 -13.21 -14.34 -5.77
N LEU A 40 -12.63 -13.57 -4.85
CA LEU A 40 -13.21 -13.28 -3.54
C LEU A 40 -14.16 -12.06 -3.55
N ARG A 41 -14.36 -11.39 -4.70
CA ARG A 41 -15.10 -10.10 -4.79
C ARG A 41 -16.55 -10.17 -4.30
N LYS A 42 -17.20 -11.33 -4.41
CA LYS A 42 -18.61 -11.53 -4.02
C LYS A 42 -18.77 -12.57 -2.91
N LEU A 43 -17.68 -12.98 -2.27
CA LEU A 43 -17.72 -13.95 -1.18
C LEU A 43 -17.99 -13.22 0.14
N ALA A 44 -19.13 -13.50 0.77
CA ALA A 44 -19.38 -13.08 2.13
C ALA A 44 -18.58 -13.98 3.09
N VAL A 45 -17.69 -13.37 3.87
CA VAL A 45 -16.93 -14.06 4.92
C VAL A 45 -17.71 -13.96 6.23
N THR A 46 -18.32 -15.04 6.68
CA THR A 46 -19.31 -15.04 7.78
C THR A 46 -18.86 -15.79 9.03
N TRP A 47 -17.75 -16.55 8.98
CA TRP A 47 -17.18 -17.21 10.15
C TRP A 47 -15.64 -17.22 10.15
N PRO A 48 -14.99 -17.43 11.31
CA PRO A 48 -13.52 -17.56 11.40
C PRO A 48 -12.99 -18.76 10.61
N ASN A 49 -11.78 -18.66 10.07
CA ASN A 49 -11.10 -19.69 9.27
C ASN A 49 -11.71 -19.99 7.89
N GLN A 50 -12.57 -19.11 7.37
CA GLN A 50 -13.14 -19.26 6.03
C GLN A 50 -12.20 -18.74 4.93
N VAL A 51 -11.48 -17.64 5.19
CA VAL A 51 -10.51 -17.07 4.25
C VAL A 51 -9.32 -16.51 5.01
N TRP A 52 -8.12 -16.82 4.51
CA TRP A 52 -6.87 -16.30 5.06
C TRP A 52 -6.20 -15.36 4.07
N ALA A 53 -5.61 -14.30 4.60
CA ALA A 53 -4.72 -13.41 3.88
C ALA A 53 -3.28 -13.68 4.32
N MET A 54 -2.37 -13.81 3.36
CA MET A 54 -0.95 -13.88 3.63
C MET A 54 -0.27 -12.65 3.03
N ASN A 55 0.62 -12.03 3.80
CA ASN A 55 1.43 -10.93 3.31
C ASN A 55 2.89 -11.12 3.73
N LEU A 56 3.80 -10.74 2.83
CA LEU A 56 5.23 -10.65 3.08
C LEU A 56 5.61 -9.17 3.05
N THR A 57 6.24 -8.69 4.12
CA THR A 57 6.67 -7.30 4.22
C THR A 57 8.10 -7.20 4.76
N TYR A 58 8.71 -6.06 4.52
CA TYR A 58 10.06 -5.74 4.94
C TYR A 58 9.98 -4.75 6.08
N ILE A 59 10.61 -5.07 7.21
CA ILE A 59 10.72 -4.18 8.35
C ILE A 59 12.10 -3.50 8.30
N PRO A 60 12.16 -2.17 8.13
CA PRO A 60 13.43 -1.44 8.16
C PRO A 60 14.06 -1.51 9.55
N MET A 61 15.35 -1.83 9.60
CA MET A 61 16.17 -1.84 10.80
C MET A 61 17.25 -0.77 10.71
N ALA A 62 17.91 -0.47 11.83
CA ALA A 62 19.06 0.46 11.84
C ALA A 62 20.18 0.04 10.87
N ARG A 63 20.32 -1.28 10.62
CA ARG A 63 21.18 -1.86 9.60
C ARG A 63 20.43 -2.96 8.87
N GLY A 64 20.07 -2.72 7.62
CA GLY A 64 19.38 -3.69 6.76
C GLY A 64 17.87 -3.79 7.04
N PHE A 65 17.30 -4.95 6.71
CA PHE A 65 15.86 -5.23 6.79
C PHE A 65 15.63 -6.66 7.29
N VAL A 66 14.47 -6.89 7.91
CA VAL A 66 13.98 -8.24 8.23
C VAL A 66 12.73 -8.53 7.42
N TYR A 67 12.59 -9.77 6.96
CA TYR A 67 11.42 -10.26 6.26
C TYR A 67 10.39 -10.75 7.27
N LEU A 68 9.20 -10.17 7.27
CA LEU A 68 8.05 -10.64 8.04
C LEU A 68 7.03 -11.26 7.09
N CYS A 69 6.79 -12.56 7.24
CA CYS A 69 5.64 -13.25 6.65
C CYS A 69 4.58 -13.45 7.73
N ALA A 70 3.33 -13.04 7.44
CA ALA A 70 2.21 -13.23 8.34
C ALA A 70 0.99 -13.79 7.61
N VAL A 71 0.33 -14.75 8.23
CA VAL A 71 -0.97 -15.30 7.82
C VAL A 71 -2.02 -14.80 8.79
N VAL A 72 -3.08 -14.19 8.27
CA VAL A 72 -4.14 -13.53 9.04
C VAL A 72 -5.49 -14.08 8.61
N ASP A 73 -6.34 -14.40 9.59
CA ASP A 73 -7.74 -14.74 9.33
C ASP A 73 -8.54 -13.49 8.97
N TRP A 74 -9.27 -13.53 7.85
CA TRP A 74 -9.93 -12.33 7.32
C TRP A 74 -11.14 -11.91 8.17
N PHE A 75 -11.87 -12.87 8.74
CA PHE A 75 -13.04 -12.60 9.57
C PHE A 75 -12.64 -12.04 10.94
N SER A 76 -11.84 -12.78 11.70
CA SER A 76 -11.47 -12.44 13.07
C SER A 76 -10.35 -11.41 13.19
N ARG A 77 -9.64 -11.12 12.10
CA ARG A 77 -8.44 -10.26 12.05
C ARG A 77 -7.28 -10.75 12.93
N ARG A 78 -7.30 -12.01 13.35
CA ARG A 78 -6.25 -12.62 14.17
C ARG A 78 -5.10 -13.10 13.29
N VAL A 79 -3.88 -12.91 13.78
CA VAL A 79 -2.70 -13.53 13.19
C VAL A 79 -2.73 -15.01 13.56
N LEU A 80 -2.77 -15.88 12.55
CA LEU A 80 -2.78 -17.34 12.72
C LEU A 80 -1.35 -17.88 12.87
N SER A 81 -0.42 -17.33 12.11
CA SER A 81 0.99 -17.70 12.13
C SER A 81 1.83 -16.58 11.55
N TRP A 82 3.08 -16.47 12.01
CA TRP A 82 4.06 -15.54 11.46
C TRP A 82 5.47 -16.10 11.58
N ARG A 83 6.35 -15.66 10.68
CA ARG A 83 7.78 -15.97 10.68
C ARG A 83 8.57 -14.71 10.35
N LEU A 84 9.68 -14.53 11.06
CA LEU A 84 10.71 -13.58 10.71
C LEU A 84 11.88 -14.32 10.07
N SER A 85 12.50 -13.73 9.06
CA SER A 85 13.77 -14.19 8.53
C SER A 85 14.70 -13.04 8.22
N ILE A 86 15.97 -13.23 8.50
CA ILE A 86 17.07 -12.32 8.10
C ILE A 86 17.77 -12.79 6.82
N THR A 87 17.44 -13.99 6.34
CA THR A 87 17.99 -14.62 5.14
C THR A 87 16.83 -15.19 4.32
N MET A 88 16.81 -14.97 3.01
CA MET A 88 15.80 -15.60 2.15
C MET A 88 16.08 -17.08 1.94
#